data_AF-L9WC46-F1
#
_entry.id   AF-L9WC46-F1
#
_cell.length_a   1.000
_cell.length_b   1.000
_cell.length_c   1.000
_cell.angle_alpha   90.00
_cell.angle_beta   90.00
_cell.angle_gamma   90.00
#
_symmetry.space_group_name_H-M   'P 1'
#
loop_
_entity.id
_entity.type
_entity.pdbx_description
1 polymer ?
#
loop_
_entity_poly.entity_id
_entity_poly.type
_entity_poly.pdbx_seq_one_letter_code
_entity_poly.pdbx_strand_id
1 'polypeptide(L)'
;MLRTEGATVEDLISELDIPQGTAYDYVGRLEDAGLITKARKERPYEFAAEPLSITLTTDGEERTITAELVDAVGRREADKDIDVYLDRHGVDGLATALEYAHEYVDGTVNHRIMAREVDISPLEAEIILQALESVVLEYRDE
;
A
#
# COMPACT_ATOMS: atom_id res chain seq x y z
N MET A 1 -6.93 -5.17 -2.34
CA MET A 1 -6.18 -6.05 -3.27
C MET A 1 -5.91 -5.36 -4.61
N LEU A 2 -4.65 -5.36 -5.06
CA LEU A 2 -4.24 -4.81 -6.35
C LEU A 2 -4.71 -5.70 -7.52
N ARG A 3 -5.32 -5.10 -8.55
CA ARG A 3 -5.67 -5.82 -9.78
C ARG A 3 -4.43 -6.06 -10.63
N THR A 4 -4.21 -7.33 -11.00
CA THR A 4 -3.16 -7.74 -11.94
C THR A 4 -3.68 -7.86 -13.38
N GLU A 5 -5.00 -7.86 -13.58
CA GLU A 5 -5.62 -7.81 -14.90
C GLU A 5 -5.54 -6.39 -15.49
N GLY A 6 -5.41 -6.30 -16.81
CA GLY A 6 -5.24 -5.01 -17.49
C GLY A 6 -6.43 -4.08 -17.28
N ALA A 7 -6.18 -2.83 -16.90
CA ALA A 7 -7.19 -1.80 -16.69
C ALA A 7 -7.03 -0.63 -17.67
N THR A 8 -8.14 0.00 -18.05
CA THR A 8 -8.13 1.21 -18.89
C THR A 8 -8.11 2.47 -18.02
N VAL A 9 -7.76 3.61 -18.62
CA VAL A 9 -7.83 4.91 -17.92
C VAL A 9 -9.28 5.26 -17.57
N GLU A 10 -10.23 4.87 -18.42
CA GLU A 10 -11.66 5.04 -18.20
C GLU A 10 -12.16 4.23 -16.99
N ASP A 11 -11.65 3.01 -16.78
CA ASP A 11 -11.98 2.22 -15.59
C ASP A 11 -11.53 2.96 -14.31
N LEU A 12 -10.29 3.46 -14.29
CA LEU A 12 -9.73 4.23 -13.17
C LEU A 12 -10.56 5.49 -12.84
N ILE A 13 -10.97 6.24 -13.87
CA ILE A 13 -11.82 7.43 -13.69
C ILE A 13 -13.16 7.04 -13.04
N SER A 14 -13.75 5.94 -13.49
CA SER A 14 -15.06 5.49 -12.99
C SER A 14 -15.01 4.91 -11.56
N GLU A 15 -13.92 4.24 -11.20
CA GLU A 15 -13.79 3.55 -9.91
C GLU A 15 -13.24 4.46 -8.81
N LEU A 16 -12.31 5.37 -9.14
CA LEU A 16 -11.62 6.21 -8.17
C LEU A 16 -12.24 7.60 -8.00
N ASP A 17 -13.27 7.94 -8.79
CA ASP A 17 -13.91 9.27 -8.81
C ASP A 17 -12.90 10.44 -8.94
N ILE A 18 -11.83 10.23 -9.70
CA ILE A 18 -10.79 11.24 -9.95
C ILE A 18 -11.02 11.99 -11.26
N PRO A 19 -10.64 13.28 -11.35
CA PRO A 19 -10.75 14.03 -12.60
C PRO A 19 -9.97 13.35 -13.73
N GLN A 20 -10.52 13.39 -14.94
CA GLN A 20 -9.90 12.78 -16.13
C GLN A 20 -8.43 13.23 -16.31
N GLY A 21 -8.15 14.53 -16.21
CA GLY A 21 -6.78 15.04 -16.34
C GLY A 21 -5.82 14.43 -15.33
N THR A 22 -6.28 14.19 -14.10
CA THR A 22 -5.51 13.55 -13.02
C THR A 22 -5.27 12.08 -13.32
N ALA A 23 -6.28 11.34 -13.78
CA ALA A 23 -6.12 9.93 -14.15
C ALA A 23 -5.06 9.74 -15.24
N TYR A 24 -5.12 10.55 -16.30
CA TYR A 24 -4.14 10.51 -17.38
C TYR A 24 -2.73 10.93 -16.91
N ASP A 25 -2.61 11.91 -16.01
CA ASP A 25 -1.33 12.28 -15.40
C ASP A 25 -0.73 11.13 -14.58
N TYR A 26 -1.52 10.49 -13.72
CA TYR A 26 -1.06 9.40 -12.87
C TYR A 26 -0.62 8.18 -13.68
N VAL A 27 -1.42 7.77 -14.68
CA VAL A 27 -1.06 6.67 -15.59
C VAL A 27 0.22 7.00 -16.35
N GLY A 28 0.37 8.23 -16.85
CA GLY A 28 1.60 8.67 -17.52
C GLY A 28 2.82 8.57 -16.61
N ARG A 29 2.72 9.05 -15.36
CA ARG A 29 3.81 8.98 -14.38
C ARG A 29 4.20 7.54 -14.01
N LEU A 30 3.23 6.64 -13.89
CA LEU A 30 3.48 5.23 -13.61
C LEU A 30 4.12 4.52 -14.82
N GLU A 31 3.69 4.84 -16.05
CA GLU A 31 4.29 4.31 -17.28
C GLU A 31 5.74 4.82 -17.45
N ASP A 32 5.97 6.11 -17.24
CA ASP A 32 7.31 6.73 -17.31
C ASP A 32 8.26 6.18 -16.25
N ALA A 33 7.74 5.83 -15.07
CA ALA A 33 8.50 5.16 -14.01
C ALA A 33 8.72 3.66 -14.26
N GLY A 34 8.14 3.09 -15.32
CA GLY A 34 8.24 1.66 -15.65
C GLY A 34 7.46 0.75 -14.71
N LEU A 35 6.51 1.29 -13.94
CA LEU A 35 5.71 0.53 -12.96
C LEU A 35 4.49 -0.14 -13.59
N ILE A 36 4.03 0.40 -14.72
CA ILE A 36 2.97 -0.20 -15.53
C ILE A 36 3.39 -0.25 -16.99
N THR A 37 2.85 -1.22 -17.73
CA THR A 37 3.09 -1.35 -19.17
C THR A 37 1.77 -1.52 -19.91
N LYS A 38 1.73 -1.10 -21.19
CA LYS A 38 0.57 -1.34 -22.06
C LYS A 38 0.43 -2.84 -22.35
N ALA A 39 -0.58 -3.46 -21.77
CA ALA A 39 -0.96 -4.85 -22.01
C ALA A 39 -1.52 -5.06 -23.43
N ARG A 40 -2.12 -4.02 -24.02
CA ARG A 40 -2.57 -4.00 -25.43
C ARG A 40 -2.03 -2.81 -26.19
N LYS A 41 -1.71 -3.04 -27.47
CA LYS A 41 -1.15 -2.02 -28.38
C LYS A 41 -2.21 -1.21 -29.12
N GLU A 42 -3.48 -1.58 -29.00
CA GLU A 42 -4.61 -0.94 -29.67
C GLU A 42 -5.55 -0.27 -28.66
N ARG A 43 -6.36 0.68 -29.13
CA ARG A 43 -7.29 1.43 -28.28
C ARG A 43 -8.57 0.64 -28.00
N PRO A 44 -9.18 0.77 -26.81
CA PRO A 44 -8.65 1.49 -25.64
C PRO A 44 -7.42 0.79 -25.07
N TYR A 45 -6.41 1.56 -24.64
CA TYR A 45 -5.19 1.00 -24.09
C TYR A 45 -5.49 0.39 -22.73
N GLU A 46 -5.09 -0.86 -22.55
CA GLU A 46 -5.10 -1.55 -21.26
C GLU A 46 -3.69 -1.49 -20.67
N PHE A 47 -3.59 -1.20 -19.38
CA PHE A 47 -2.35 -1.13 -18.62
C PHE A 47 -2.31 -2.24 -17.58
N ALA A 48 -1.19 -2.93 -17.48
CA ALA A 48 -0.94 -3.93 -16.44
C ALA A 48 0.28 -3.53 -15.60
N ALA A 49 0.22 -3.82 -14.31
CA ALA A 49 1.35 -3.75 -13.40
C ALA A 49 1.96 -5.15 -13.25
N GLU A 50 3.29 -5.25 -13.23
CA GLU A 50 3.94 -6.46 -12.73
C GLU A 50 3.88 -6.48 -11.19
N PRO A 51 3.88 -7.66 -10.54
CA PRO A 51 3.84 -7.76 -9.08
C PRO A 51 4.92 -6.88 -8.45
N LEU A 52 4.48 -5.91 -7.65
CA LEU A 52 5.33 -4.85 -7.11
C LEU A 52 6.25 -5.42 -6.03
N SER A 53 7.48 -5.74 -6.40
CA SER A 53 8.59 -5.86 -5.45
C SER A 53 9.69 -4.93 -5.93
N ILE A 54 9.59 -3.66 -5.52
CA ILE A 54 10.59 -2.65 -5.85
C ILE A 54 11.49 -2.49 -4.64
N THR A 55 12.73 -2.94 -4.75
CA THR A 55 13.76 -2.60 -3.77
C THR A 55 14.33 -1.22 -4.11
N LEU A 56 14.03 -0.22 -3.28
CA LEU A 56 14.68 1.08 -3.31
C LEU A 56 15.86 1.09 -2.35
N THR A 57 16.98 1.64 -2.79
CA THR A 57 18.09 1.96 -1.91
C THR A 57 18.14 3.48 -1.73
N THR A 58 17.81 3.96 -0.53
CA THR A 58 17.89 5.38 -0.16
C THR A 58 18.83 5.52 1.03
N ASP A 59 19.81 6.42 0.93
CA ASP A 59 20.81 6.66 2.00
C ASP A 59 21.55 5.39 2.49
N GLY A 60 21.63 4.37 1.64
CA GLY A 60 22.29 3.09 1.95
C GLY A 60 21.38 2.04 2.61
N GLU A 61 20.11 2.37 2.86
CA GLU A 61 19.11 1.42 3.34
C GLU A 61 18.31 0.85 2.16
N GLU A 62 18.28 -0.49 2.05
CA GLU A 62 17.40 -1.19 1.12
C GLU A 62 16.00 -1.30 1.73
N ARG A 63 14.98 -0.87 0.98
CA ARG A 63 13.57 -0.97 1.36
C ARG A 63 12.79 -1.56 0.20
N THR A 64 12.00 -2.58 0.49
CA THR A 64 11.12 -3.18 -0.51
C THR A 64 9.74 -2.57 -0.41
N ILE A 65 9.29 -1.89 -1.47
CA ILE A 65 7.88 -1.54 -1.62
C ILE A 65 7.15 -2.77 -2.13
N THR A 66 6.25 -3.29 -1.31
CA THR A 66 5.38 -4.43 -1.61
C THR A 66 4.00 -3.96 -2.07
N ALA A 67 3.28 -4.83 -2.78
CA ALA A 67 1.86 -4.66 -3.09
C ALA A 67 1.02 -4.38 -1.83
N GLU A 68 1.28 -5.14 -0.77
CA GLU A 68 0.62 -5.00 0.54
C GLU A 68 0.82 -3.62 1.15
N LEU A 69 2.06 -3.09 1.12
CA LEU A 69 2.34 -1.74 1.62
C LEU A 69 1.63 -0.66 0.80
N VAL A 70 1.55 -0.81 -0.53
CA VAL A 70 0.82 0.12 -1.38
C VAL A 70 -0.68 0.09 -1.08
N ASP A 71 -1.26 -1.09 -0.86
CA ASP A 71 -2.66 -1.24 -0.46
C ASP A 71 -2.92 -0.59 0.91
N ALA A 72 -2.04 -0.85 1.89
CA ALA A 72 -2.10 -0.22 3.21
C ALA A 72 -2.06 1.32 3.11
N VAL A 73 -1.15 1.88 2.30
CA VAL A 73 -1.09 3.34 2.07
C VAL A 73 -2.36 3.85 1.40
N GLY A 74 -2.89 3.12 0.42
CA GLY A 74 -4.12 3.47 -0.31
C GLY A 74 -5.36 3.50 0.58
N ARG A 75 -5.39 2.68 1.64
CA ARG A 75 -6.51 2.65 2.59
C ARG A 75 -6.69 3.93 3.40
N ARG A 76 -5.74 4.87 3.39
CA ARG A 76 -5.88 6.15 4.10
C ARG A 76 -7.17 6.92 3.75
N GLU A 77 -7.70 6.75 2.53
CA GLU A 77 -8.95 7.41 2.11
C GLU A 77 -10.20 6.80 2.78
N ALA A 78 -10.12 5.54 3.23
CA ALA A 78 -11.23 4.78 3.79
C ALA A 78 -11.06 4.45 5.29
N ASP A 79 -9.82 4.44 5.77
CA ASP A 79 -9.43 4.09 7.13
C ASP A 79 -8.68 5.26 7.79
N LYS A 80 -9.37 5.91 8.73
CA LYS A 80 -8.87 7.07 9.45
C LYS A 80 -7.71 6.72 10.39
N ASP A 81 -7.67 5.50 10.90
CA ASP A 81 -6.63 5.09 11.84
C ASP A 81 -5.31 4.90 11.09
N ILE A 82 -5.36 4.35 9.88
CA ILE A 82 -4.22 4.32 8.94
C ILE A 82 -3.79 5.73 8.54
N ASP A 83 -4.73 6.61 8.19
CA ASP A 83 -4.43 8.00 7.81
C ASP A 83 -3.71 8.77 8.91
N VAL A 84 -4.22 8.68 10.15
CA VAL A 84 -3.61 9.32 11.32
C VAL A 84 -2.23 8.75 11.63
N TYR A 85 -2.04 7.44 11.47
CA TYR A 85 -0.74 6.81 11.71
C TYR A 85 0.28 7.22 10.64
N LEU A 86 -0.11 7.25 9.37
CA LEU A 86 0.71 7.73 8.26
C LEU A 86 1.14 9.19 8.44
N ASP A 87 0.23 10.06 8.87
CA ASP A 87 0.55 11.47 9.10
C ASP A 87 1.59 11.67 10.22
N ARG A 88 1.65 10.75 11.20
CA ARG A 88 2.60 10.82 12.32
C ARG A 88 3.93 10.15 12.05
N HIS A 89 3.90 8.98 11.40
CA HIS A 89 5.05 8.08 11.31
C HIS A 89 5.55 7.89 9.87
N GLY A 90 4.83 8.45 8.88
CA GLY A 90 5.14 8.31 7.47
C GLY A 90 4.96 6.88 6.95
N VAL A 91 5.31 6.68 5.69
CA VAL A 91 5.27 5.36 5.04
C VAL A 91 6.23 4.38 5.70
N ASP A 92 7.37 4.86 6.18
CA ASP A 92 8.38 4.04 6.86
C ASP A 92 7.87 3.45 8.18
N GLY A 93 7.17 4.27 8.97
CA GLY A 93 6.49 3.80 10.17
C GLY A 93 5.37 2.83 9.84
N LEU A 94 4.59 3.09 8.79
CA LEU A 94 3.54 2.16 8.36
C LEU A 94 4.10 0.82 7.91
N ALA A 95 5.22 0.80 7.17
CA ALA A 95 5.91 -0.42 6.79
C ALA A 95 6.35 -1.24 8.01
N THR A 96 6.92 -0.57 9.01
CA THR A 96 7.27 -1.22 10.30
C THR A 96 6.02 -1.75 11.01
N ALA A 97 4.93 -0.99 11.04
CA ALA A 97 3.67 -1.43 11.65
C ALA A 97 3.07 -2.65 10.92
N LEU A 98 3.24 -2.73 9.60
CA LEU A 98 2.78 -3.86 8.79
C LEU A 98 3.57 -5.13 9.10
N GLU A 99 4.89 -5.04 9.34
CA GLU A 99 5.71 -6.17 9.82
C GLU A 99 5.16 -6.69 11.17
N TYR A 100 4.87 -5.79 12.11
CA TYR A 100 4.26 -6.17 13.39
C TYR A 100 2.83 -6.68 13.24
N ALA A 101 2.07 -6.23 12.24
CA ALA A 101 0.72 -6.73 11.96
C ALA A 101 0.75 -8.20 11.53
N HIS A 102 1.74 -8.63 10.74
CA HIS A 102 1.96 -10.05 10.44
C HIS A 102 2.17 -10.88 11.71
N GLU A 103 3.06 -10.43 12.59
CA GLU A 103 3.34 -11.10 13.88
C GLU A 103 2.14 -11.08 14.84
N TYR A 104 1.35 -10.00 14.79
CA TYR A 104 0.12 -9.87 15.56
C TYR A 104 -0.95 -10.88 15.10
N VAL A 105 -1.15 -11.02 13.79
CA VAL A 105 -2.07 -12.02 13.21
C VAL A 105 -1.61 -13.45 13.50
N ASP A 106 -0.29 -13.70 13.53
CA ASP A 106 0.26 -15.00 13.97
C ASP A 106 0.17 -15.24 15.48
N GLY A 107 -0.22 -14.24 16.25
CA GLY A 107 -0.29 -14.29 17.71
C GLY A 107 1.09 -14.38 18.38
N THR A 108 2.18 -14.08 17.66
CA THR A 108 3.55 -14.05 18.20
C THR A 108 3.85 -12.72 18.89
N VAL A 109 3.17 -11.65 18.49
CA VAL A 109 3.25 -10.31 19.09
C VAL A 109 1.88 -9.80 19.53
N ASN A 110 1.87 -8.89 20.50
CA ASN A 110 0.71 -8.07 20.86
C ASN A 110 1.08 -6.58 20.84
N HIS A 111 0.07 -5.70 20.87
CA HIS A 111 0.27 -4.24 20.83
C HIS A 111 1.25 -3.69 21.86
N ARG A 112 1.38 -4.32 23.04
CA ARG A 112 2.31 -3.83 24.08
C ARG A 112 3.77 -4.09 23.72
N ILE A 113 4.05 -5.15 22.99
CA ILE A 113 5.40 -5.47 22.49
C ILE A 113 5.77 -4.46 21.41
N MET A 114 4.92 -4.29 20.39
CA MET A 114 5.11 -3.27 19.35
C MET A 114 5.29 -1.87 19.94
N ALA A 115 4.38 -1.44 20.83
CA ALA A 115 4.43 -0.12 21.44
C ALA A 115 5.78 0.17 22.13
N ARG A 116 6.35 -0.83 22.79
CA ARG A 116 7.66 -0.71 23.46
C ARG A 116 8.81 -0.60 22.45
N GLU A 117 8.74 -1.34 21.36
CA GLU A 117 9.84 -1.47 20.39
C GLU A 117 9.86 -0.32 19.38
N VAL A 118 8.69 0.17 19.01
CA VAL A 118 8.50 1.32 18.10
C VAL A 118 8.42 2.66 18.86
N ASP A 119 8.44 2.62 20.21
CA ASP A 119 8.35 3.79 21.10
C ASP A 119 7.08 4.65 20.86
N ILE A 120 5.92 3.98 20.82
CA ILE A 120 4.60 4.62 20.68
C ILE A 120 3.68 4.24 21.84
N SER A 121 2.52 4.90 21.95
CA SER A 121 1.57 4.55 23.01
C SER A 121 0.96 3.15 22.77
N PRO A 122 0.68 2.35 23.83
CA PRO A 122 0.01 1.06 23.67
C PRO A 122 -1.35 1.14 22.97
N LEU A 123 -2.06 2.26 23.12
CA LEU A 123 -3.32 2.50 22.44
C LEU A 123 -3.12 2.73 20.94
N GLU A 124 -2.12 3.54 20.56
CA GLU A 124 -1.80 3.78 19.16
C GLU A 124 -1.33 2.51 18.46
N ALA A 125 -0.53 1.67 19.13
CA ALA A 125 -0.13 0.36 18.62
C ALA A 125 -1.34 -0.57 18.43
N GLU A 126 -2.26 -0.64 19.40
CA GLU A 126 -3.47 -1.47 19.26
C GLU A 126 -4.33 -1.02 18.08
N ILE A 127 -4.56 0.29 17.95
CA ILE A 127 -5.37 0.86 16.88
C ILE A 127 -4.79 0.52 15.51
N ILE A 128 -3.49 0.76 15.30
CA ILE A 128 -2.89 0.51 13.98
C ILE A 128 -2.82 -1.00 13.66
N LEU A 129 -2.54 -1.85 14.64
CA LEU A 129 -2.53 -3.31 14.42
C LEU A 129 -3.91 -3.83 14.04
N GLN A 130 -4.98 -3.34 14.68
CA GLN A 130 -6.35 -3.69 14.32
C GLN A 130 -6.73 -3.21 12.91
N ALA A 131 -6.31 -2.00 12.52
CA ALA A 131 -6.57 -1.49 11.18
C ALA A 131 -5.84 -2.33 10.10
N LEU A 132 -4.57 -2.67 10.37
CA LEU A 132 -3.72 -3.44 9.45
C LEU A 132 -4.03 -4.94 9.41
N GLU A 133 -4.72 -5.50 10.42
CA GLU A 133 -5.13 -6.91 10.42
C GLU A 133 -5.91 -7.28 9.15
N SER A 134 -6.82 -6.40 8.71
CA SER A 134 -7.58 -6.62 7.48
C SER A 134 -6.70 -6.70 6.23
N VAL A 135 -5.65 -5.87 6.16
CA VAL A 135 -4.68 -5.84 5.06
C VAL A 135 -3.92 -7.16 5.02
N VAL A 136 -3.33 -7.53 6.16
CA VAL A 136 -2.52 -8.75 6.30
C VAL A 136 -3.32 -9.99 5.94
N LEU A 137 -4.57 -10.08 6.41
CA LEU A 137 -5.44 -11.22 6.11
C LEU A 137 -5.80 -11.30 4.62
N GLU A 138 -5.96 -10.18 3.91
CA GLU A 138 -6.21 -10.17 2.47
C GLU A 138 -5.00 -10.66 1.65
N TYR A 139 -3.78 -10.42 2.11
CA TYR A 139 -2.54 -10.81 1.41
C TYR A 139 -1.94 -12.14 1.90
N ARG A 140 -2.49 -12.78 2.94
CA ARG A 140 -2.07 -14.11 3.42
C ARG A 140 -2.49 -15.28 2.53
N ASP A 141 -3.53 -15.08 1.72
CA ASP A 141 -4.13 -16.12 0.88
C ASP A 141 -3.56 -16.12 -0.57
N GLU A 142 -2.51 -15.34 -0.85
CA GLU A 142 -1.77 -15.28 -2.13
C GLU A 142 -0.58 -16.26 -2.18
#